data_AF-A0A6J1RLJ0-F1
#
_entry.id   AF-A0A6J1RLJ0-F1
#
_cell.length_a   1.000
_cell.length_b   1.000
_cell.length_c   1.000
_cell.angle_alpha   90.00
_cell.angle_beta   90.00
_cell.angle_gamma   90.00
#
_symmetry.space_group_name_H-M   'P 1'
#
loop_
_entity.id
_entity.type
_entity.pdbx_description
1 polymer ?
#
loop_
_entity_poly.entity_id
_entity_poly.type
_entity_poly.pdbx_seq_one_letter_code
_entity_poly.pdbx_strand_id
1 'polypeptide(L)'
;MNWITCNKCFAPLYRGKRPYVITQCGHISCQNCLQQVEQPQCPQCQGGTMSLALEEPLKPRLIPYFQPLGKILEMQSKVNMFWSNQMKILMHHFTEL
;
A
#
# COMPACT_ATOMS: atom_id res chain seq x y z
N MET A 1 3.44 -7.20 9.78
CA MET A 1 3.15 -5.75 9.89
C MET A 1 3.81 -5.09 11.12
N ASN A 2 4.90 -5.64 11.67
CA ASN A 2 5.40 -5.23 12.99
C ASN A 2 6.04 -3.83 13.00
N TRP A 3 6.34 -3.30 11.81
CA TRP A 3 6.88 -1.94 11.63
C TRP A 3 5.81 -0.86 11.54
N ILE A 4 4.53 -1.21 11.39
CA ILE A 4 3.46 -0.22 11.24
C ILE A 4 3.14 0.39 12.61
N THR A 5 3.29 1.70 12.71
CA THR A 5 2.94 2.50 13.88
C THR A 5 2.02 3.65 13.47
N CYS A 6 1.30 4.20 14.45
CA CYS A 6 0.62 5.48 14.23
C CYS A 6 1.70 6.55 14.05
N ASN A 7 1.60 7.38 13.02
CA ASN A 7 2.61 8.41 12.76
C ASN A 7 2.51 9.60 13.72
N LYS A 8 1.42 9.73 14.48
CA LYS A 8 1.24 10.78 15.49
C LYS A 8 1.75 10.37 16.88
N CYS A 9 1.31 9.21 17.38
CA CYS A 9 1.61 8.77 18.75
C CYS A 9 2.56 7.56 18.83
N PHE A 10 3.04 7.06 17.70
CA PHE A 10 3.95 5.91 17.60
C PHE A 10 3.43 4.59 18.20
N ALA A 11 2.15 4.54 18.59
CA ALA A 11 1.52 3.30 19.04
C ALA A 11 1.61 2.25 17.92
N PRO A 12 2.20 1.07 18.18
CA PRO A 12 2.36 0.05 17.15
C PRO A 12 1.02 -0.65 16.87
N LEU A 13 0.81 -1.06 15.61
CA LEU A 13 -0.44 -1.65 15.12
C LEU A 13 -0.90 -2.89 15.92
N TYR A 14 0.04 -3.64 16.51
CA TYR A 14 -0.22 -4.83 17.32
C TYR A 14 -0.57 -4.53 18.79
N ARG A 15 -0.37 -3.30 19.29
CA ARG A 15 -0.78 -2.87 20.65
C ARG A 15 -1.84 -1.78 20.65
N GLY A 16 -1.97 -1.01 19.56
CA GLY A 16 -2.96 0.06 19.47
C GLY A 16 -4.37 -0.47 19.31
N LYS A 17 -5.36 0.29 19.81
CA LYS A 17 -6.78 0.03 19.51
C LYS A 17 -6.99 0.16 18.00
N ARG A 18 -7.45 -0.94 17.39
CA ARG A 18 -7.92 -0.97 16.00
C ARG A 18 -9.23 -0.16 15.86
N PRO A 19 -9.57 0.31 14.65
CA PRO A 19 -8.81 0.19 13.41
C PRO A 19 -7.66 1.21 13.31
N TYR A 20 -6.66 0.86 12.48
CA TYR A 20 -5.72 1.83 11.95
C TYR A 20 -6.19 2.22 10.55
N VAL A 21 -5.94 3.46 10.13
CA VAL A 21 -6.26 3.93 8.79
C VAL A 21 -5.04 4.54 8.12
N ILE A 22 -5.01 4.52 6.79
CA ILE A 22 -4.15 5.36 5.98
C ILE A 22 -4.96 6.54 5.43
N THR A 23 -4.51 7.76 5.68
CA THR A 23 -5.14 8.99 5.17
C THR A 23 -4.76 9.22 3.70
N GLN A 24 -5.47 10.12 3.01
CA GLN A 24 -5.16 10.49 1.62
C GLN A 24 -3.73 11.03 1.45
N CYS A 25 -3.20 11.71 2.47
CA CYS A 25 -1.82 12.18 2.47
C CYS A 25 -0.79 11.08 2.82
N GLY A 26 -1.21 9.82 2.93
CA GLY A 26 -0.33 8.67 3.13
C GLY A 26 0.07 8.37 4.59
N HIS A 27 -0.39 9.18 5.56
CA HIS A 27 -0.09 8.96 6.97
C HIS A 27 -0.96 7.87 7.59
N ILE A 28 -0.36 7.07 8.46
CA ILE A 28 -1.02 6.01 9.21
C ILE A 28 -1.46 6.54 10.58
N SER A 29 -2.74 6.40 10.92
CA SER A 29 -3.34 6.90 12.17
C SER A 29 -4.10 5.82 12.91
N CYS A 30 -3.95 5.76 14.23
CA CYS A 30 -4.79 4.92 15.09
C CYS A 30 -6.11 5.62 15.41
N GLN A 31 -7.11 4.84 15.84
CA GLN A 31 -8.44 5.36 16.19
C GLN A 31 -8.39 6.49 17.24
N ASN A 32 -7.54 6.38 18.26
CA ASN A 32 -7.44 7.39 19.31
C ASN A 32 -7.00 8.77 18.77
N CYS A 33 -6.01 8.80 17.87
CA CYS A 33 -5.54 10.05 17.29
C CYS A 33 -6.55 10.65 16.30
N LEU A 34 -7.34 9.81 15.63
CA LEU A 34 -8.43 10.29 14.76
C LEU A 34 -9.58 10.92 15.56
N GLN A 35 -9.88 10.40 16.76
CA GLN A 35 -10.93 10.94 17.62
C GLN A 35 -10.55 12.25 18.31
N GLN A 36 -9.25 12.59 18.36
CA GLN A 36 -8.76 13.84 18.94
C GLN A 36 -8.94 15.05 18.01
N VAL A 37 -9.36 14.83 16.77
CA VAL A 37 -9.51 15.89 15.78
C VAL A 37 -10.99 16.21 15.59
N GLU A 38 -11.35 17.48 15.75
CA GLU A 38 -12.75 17.94 15.69
C GLU A 38 -13.35 17.84 14.28
N GLN A 39 -12.51 18.01 13.26
CA GLN A 39 -12.89 17.89 11.85
C GLN A 39 -12.20 16.69 11.20
N PRO A 40 -12.77 16.09 10.14
CA PRO A 40 -12.15 14.99 9.44
C PRO A 40 -10.85 15.45 8.78
N GLN A 41 -9.71 15.28 9.46
CA GLN A 41 -8.40 15.67 8.94
C GLN A 41 -7.30 14.73 9.44
N CYS A 42 -6.17 14.69 8.74
CA CYS A 42 -5.02 13.92 9.17
C CYS A 42 -4.46 14.45 10.52
N PRO A 43 -4.33 13.62 11.58
CA PRO A 43 -3.74 14.05 12.86
C PRO A 43 -2.26 14.47 12.79
N GLN A 44 -1.56 14.08 11.71
CA GLN A 44 -0.13 14.33 11.53
C GLN A 44 0.16 15.64 10.78
N CYS A 45 -0.51 15.87 9.65
CA CYS A 45 -0.24 17.05 8.79
C CYS A 45 -1.46 17.96 8.58
N GLN A 46 -2.61 17.66 9.19
CA GLN A 46 -3.86 18.42 9.10
C GLN A 46 -4.45 18.55 7.68
N GLY A 47 -3.88 17.86 6.69
CA GLY A 47 -4.42 17.80 5.34
C GLY A 47 -5.40 16.64 5.14
N GLY A 48 -6.40 16.83 4.27
CA GLY A 48 -7.25 15.80 3.67
C GLY A 48 -8.17 15.02 4.62
N THR A 49 -9.40 14.75 4.17
CA THR A 49 -10.48 14.13 4.98
C THR A 49 -10.63 12.64 4.75
N MET A 50 -10.18 12.12 3.60
CA MET A 50 -10.40 10.73 3.22
C MET A 50 -9.39 9.79 3.89
N SER A 51 -9.88 8.67 4.41
CA SER A 51 -9.06 7.61 4.99
C SER A 51 -9.55 6.22 4.58
N LEU A 52 -8.63 5.25 4.62
CA LEU A 52 -8.90 3.84 4.33
C LEU A 52 -8.42 2.98 5.48
N ALA A 53 -9.29 2.10 5.98
CA ALA A 53 -8.92 1.15 7.02
C ALA A 53 -7.82 0.18 6.55
N LEU A 54 -6.84 -0.04 7.42
CA LEU A 54 -5.80 -1.07 7.31
C LEU A 54 -6.31 -2.33 8.00
N GLU A 55 -7.15 -3.07 7.29
CA GLU A 55 -7.72 -4.36 7.73
C GLU A 55 -6.96 -5.53 7.07
N GLU A 56 -6.98 -6.69 7.71
CA GLU A 56 -6.50 -7.93 7.10
C GLU A 56 -7.69 -8.73 6.53
N PRO A 57 -7.63 -9.19 5.27
CA PRO A 57 -6.57 -8.94 4.28
C PRO A 57 -6.58 -7.50 3.77
N LEU A 58 -5.39 -6.96 3.46
CA LEU A 58 -5.27 -5.62 2.90
C LEU A 58 -6.01 -5.52 1.56
N LYS A 59 -6.68 -4.38 1.33
CA LYS A 59 -7.27 -4.07 0.02
C LYS A 59 -6.20 -4.20 -1.07
N PRO A 60 -6.47 -4.82 -2.23
CA PRO A 60 -5.46 -5.10 -3.26
C PRO A 60 -4.60 -3.89 -3.65
N ARG A 61 -5.23 -2.72 -3.77
CA ARG A 61 -4.54 -1.45 -4.08
C ARG A 61 -3.51 -1.01 -3.04
N LEU A 62 -3.65 -1.45 -1.79
CA LEU A 62 -2.74 -1.09 -0.70
C LEU A 62 -1.55 -2.05 -0.61
N ILE A 63 -1.69 -3.31 -1.07
CA ILE A 63 -0.68 -4.36 -0.95
C ILE A 63 0.72 -3.90 -1.40
N PRO A 64 0.91 -3.22 -2.57
CA PRO A 64 2.24 -2.84 -3.03
C PRO A 64 2.99 -1.91 -2.06
N TYR A 65 2.27 -1.06 -1.32
CA TYR A 65 2.88 -0.12 -0.37
C TYR A 65 3.40 -0.78 0.90
N PHE A 66 3.01 -2.03 1.16
CA PHE A 66 3.44 -2.82 2.32
C PHE A 66 4.37 -3.98 1.94
N GLN A 67 4.81 -4.05 0.69
CA GLN A 67 5.76 -5.05 0.20
C GLN A 67 7.19 -4.46 0.13
N PRO A 68 8.24 -5.27 0.38
CA PRO A 68 9.62 -4.85 0.14
C PRO A 68 9.84 -4.49 -1.33
N LEU A 69 10.61 -3.43 -1.60
CA LEU A 69 10.92 -2.97 -2.97
C LEU A 69 11.47 -4.12 -3.85
N GLY A 70 12.32 -4.97 -3.30
CA GLY A 70 12.86 -6.13 -4.03
C GLY A 70 11.79 -7.08 -4.59
N LYS A 71 10.65 -7.24 -3.89
CA LYS A 71 9.53 -8.07 -4.37
C LYS A 71 8.78 -7.39 -5.52
N ILE A 72 8.66 -6.07 -5.49
CA ILE A 72 8.05 -5.30 -6.59
C ILE A 72 8.92 -5.41 -7.84
N LEU A 73 10.24 -5.24 -7.70
CA LEU A 73 11.19 -5.37 -8.81
C LEU A 73 11.20 -6.80 -9.39
N GLU A 74 11.16 -7.82 -8.53
CA GLU A 74 11.04 -9.23 -8.95
C GLU A 74 9.78 -9.45 -9.81
N MET A 75 8.64 -8.89 -9.39
CA MET A 75 7.40 -8.98 -10.16
C MET A 75 7.51 -8.27 -11.52
N GLN A 76 8.05 -7.05 -11.55
CA GLN A 76 8.24 -6.31 -12.80
C GLN A 76 9.15 -7.05 -13.79
N SER A 77 10.23 -7.66 -13.29
CA SER A 77 11.12 -8.50 -14.10
C SER A 77 10.38 -9.68 -14.72
N LYS A 78 9.54 -10.39 -13.94
CA LYS A 78 8.72 -11.51 -14.45
C LYS A 78 7.73 -11.05 -15.52
N VAL A 79 7.07 -9.90 -15.32
CA VAL A 79 6.15 -9.32 -16.31
C VAL A 79 6.89 -8.99 -17.61
N ASN A 80 8.05 -8.37 -17.52
CA ASN A 80 8.87 -8.04 -18.69
C ASN A 80 9.34 -9.30 -19.44
N MET A 81 9.76 -10.33 -18.71
CA MET A 81 10.18 -11.62 -19.29
C MET A 81 9.03 -12.31 -20.01
N PHE A 82 7.83 -12.33 -19.40
CA PHE A 82 6.63 -12.84 -20.05
C PHE A 82 6.35 -12.12 -21.36
N TRP A 83 6.32 -10.79 -21.35
CA TRP A 83 6.10 -9.97 -22.55
C TRP A 83 7.13 -10.24 -23.65
N SER A 84 8.42 -10.28 -23.27
CA SER A 84 9.52 -10.56 -24.19
C SER A 84 9.36 -11.93 -24.86
N ASN A 85 8.91 -12.93 -24.10
CA ASN A 85 8.66 -14.27 -24.63
C ASN A 85 7.45 -14.31 -25.58
N GLN A 86 6.35 -13.62 -25.26
CA GLN A 86 5.20 -13.51 -26.16
C GLN A 86 5.59 -12.85 -27.49
N MET A 87 6.41 -11.81 -27.44
CA MET A 87 6.90 -11.13 -28.65
C MET A 87 7.77 -12.05 -29.52
N LYS A 88 8.66 -12.84 -28.93
CA LYS A 88 9.45 -13.83 -29.67
C LYS A 88 8.57 -14.85 -30.39
N ILE A 89 7.54 -15.38 -29.70
CA ILE A 89 6.58 -16.33 -30.29
C ILE A 89 5.86 -15.68 -31.48
N LEU A 90 5.40 -14.45 -31.31
CA LEU A 90 4.71 -13.71 -32.36
C LEU A 90 5.62 -13.47 -33.58
N MET A 91 6.87 -13.03 -33.36
CA MET A 91 7.84 -12.82 -34.43
C MET A 91 8.17 -14.11 -35.18
N HIS A 92 8.29 -15.24 -34.46
CA HIS A 92 8.51 -16.55 -35.07
C HIS A 92 7.35 -16.93 -36.01
N HIS A 93 6.11 -16.76 -35.55
CA HIS A 93 4.94 -17.05 -36.39
C HIS A 93 4.92 -16.27 -37.70
N PHE A 94 5.31 -14.99 -37.68
CA PHE A 94 5.36 -14.15 -38.89
C PHE A 94 6.60 -14.36 -39.76
N THR A 95 7.65 -15.01 -39.27
CA THR A 95 8.87 -15.29 -40.05
C THR A 95 8.87 -16.67 -40.71
N GLU A 96 7.98 -17.57 -40.27
CA GLU A 96 7.73 -18.88 -40.91
C GLU A 96 6.61 -18.87 -41.97
N LEU A 97 5.98 -17.71 -42.20
CA LEU A 97 5.03 -17.45 -43.31
C LEU A 97 5.74 -16.78 -44.49
#